data_AF-A0A352JSG1-F1
#
_entry.id   AF-A0A352JSG1-F1
#
_cell.length_a   1.000
_cell.length_b   1.000
_cell.length_c   1.000
_cell.angle_alpha   90.00
_cell.angle_beta   90.00
_cell.angle_gamma   90.00
#
_symmetry.space_group_name_H-M   'P 1'
#
loop_
_entity.id
_entity.type
_entity.pdbx_description
1 polymer ?
#
loop_
_entity_poly.entity_id
_entity_poly.type
_entity_poly.pdbx_seq_one_letter_code
_entity_poly.pdbx_strand_id
1 'polypeptide(L)' 'MPDKELHEIVGVIHIHSDYSDGSKSIPEIARIGESAGLDFLMFSDHLTLAPLRDGLERYHG' A
#
# COMPACT_ATOMS: atom_id res chain seq x y z
N MET A 1 -4.12 25.10 -20.52
CA MET A 1 -3.20 25.28 -19.38
C MET A 1 -1.82 25.03 -19.92
N PRO A 2 -0.83 25.92 -19.68
CA PRO A 2 0.52 25.74 -20.19
C PRO A 2 1.10 24.41 -19.73
N ASP A 3 1.98 23.85 -20.57
CA ASP A 3 2.65 22.54 -20.50
C ASP A 3 2.92 22.05 -19.07
N LYS A 4 1.94 21.34 -18.49
CA LYS A 4 2.11 20.72 -17.18
C LYS A 4 2.67 19.33 -17.40
N GLU A 5 3.91 19.11 -17.00
CA GLU A 5 4.49 17.77 -16.92
C GLU A 5 3.64 16.94 -15.94
N LEU A 6 3.16 15.79 -16.41
CA LEU A 6 2.37 14.86 -15.63
C LEU A 6 3.24 13.64 -15.34
N HIS A 7 3.31 13.27 -14.06
CA HIS A 7 3.96 12.04 -13.64
C HIS A 7 2.91 10.93 -13.52
N GLU A 8 3.18 9.77 -14.11
CA GLU A 8 2.42 8.56 -13.85
C GLU A 8 2.80 8.03 -12.46
N ILE A 9 1.78 7.69 -11.67
CA ILE A 9 1.94 7.11 -10.33
C ILE A 9 1.04 5.87 -10.28
N VAL A 10 1.66 4.70 -10.17
CA VAL A 10 1.02 3.39 -10.22
C VAL A 10 0.88 2.82 -8.81
N GLY A 11 -0.33 2.47 -8.41
CA GLY A 11 -0.55 1.88 -7.08
C GLY A 11 -1.77 0.97 -7.02
N VAL A 12 -1.83 0.18 -5.95
CA VAL A 12 -2.93 -0.75 -5.66
C VAL A 12 -3.57 -0.35 -4.33
N ILE A 13 -4.88 -0.14 -4.34
CA ILE A 13 -5.57 0.54 -3.23
C ILE A 13 -6.54 -0.33 -2.41
N HIS A 14 -6.80 -1.56 -2.85
CA HIS A 14 -7.74 -2.45 -2.21
C HIS A 14 -7.05 -3.77 -1.89
N ILE A 15 -6.27 -3.76 -0.81
CA ILE A 15 -5.47 -4.90 -0.37
C ILE A 15 -5.90 -5.31 1.02
N HIS A 16 -6.06 -6.61 1.21
CA HIS A 16 -6.25 -7.24 2.52
C HIS A 16 -4.94 -7.88 2.98
N SER A 17 -4.58 -7.64 4.23
CA SER A 17 -3.43 -8.22 4.93
C SER A 17 -3.90 -9.28 5.92
N ASP A 18 -2.96 -9.85 6.68
CA ASP A 18 -3.25 -10.75 7.79
C ASP A 18 -3.96 -10.07 8.99
N TYR A 19 -4.22 -8.76 8.92
CA TYR A 19 -5.11 -8.06 9.85
C TYR A 19 -6.59 -8.26 9.59
N SER A 20 -6.99 -8.81 8.42
CA SER A 20 -8.35 -9.31 8.20
C SER A 20 -8.39 -10.74 7.67
N ASP A 21 -8.28 -10.90 6.36
CA ASP A 21 -8.51 -12.15 5.62
C ASP A 21 -7.50 -12.33 4.46
N GLY A 22 -6.50 -11.45 4.40
CA GLY A 22 -5.32 -11.65 3.58
C GLY A 22 -4.38 -12.71 4.16
N SER A 23 -3.44 -13.17 3.34
CA SER A 23 -2.51 -14.26 3.70
C SER A 23 -1.10 -13.76 4.07
N LYS A 24 -0.84 -12.46 4.00
CA LYS A 24 0.49 -11.87 4.14
C LYS A 24 0.45 -10.63 5.01
N SER A 25 1.53 -10.42 5.76
CA SER A 25 1.74 -9.19 6.52
C SER A 25 1.95 -7.98 5.61
N ILE A 26 1.59 -6.79 6.09
CA ILE A 26 1.83 -5.52 5.37
C ILE A 26 3.29 -5.35 4.91
N PRO A 27 4.33 -5.63 5.75
CA PRO A 27 5.72 -5.55 5.31
C PRO A 27 6.09 -6.53 4.18
N GLU A 28 5.46 -7.70 4.13
CA GLU A 28 5.68 -8.64 3.04
C GLU A 28 5.03 -8.16 1.74
N ILE A 29 3.80 -7.66 1.82
CA ILE A 29 3.09 -7.08 0.68
C ILE A 29 3.83 -5.85 0.14
N ALA A 30 4.36 -4.99 1.01
CA ALA A 30 5.17 -3.84 0.62
C ALA A 30 6.40 -4.24 -0.22
N ARG A 31 7.16 -5.26 0.21
CA ARG A 31 8.29 -5.81 -0.57
C ARG A 31 7.86 -6.36 -1.93
N ILE A 32 6.69 -7.00 -2.00
CA ILE A 32 6.13 -7.49 -3.27
C ILE A 32 5.78 -6.30 -4.18
N GLY A 33 5.13 -5.26 -3.65
CA GLY A 33 4.78 -4.06 -4.40
C GLY A 33 6.00 -3.33 -4.95
N GLU A 34 7.05 -3.19 -4.14
CA GLU A 34 8.36 -2.66 -4.57
C GLU A 34 8.94 -3.49 -5.72
N SER A 35 8.98 -4.82 -5.59
CA SER A 35 9.48 -5.70 -6.65
C SER A 35 8.65 -5.66 -7.94
N ALA A 36 7.38 -5.24 -7.84
CA ALA A 36 6.45 -5.07 -8.94
C ALA A 36 6.48 -3.66 -9.56
N GLY A 37 7.30 -2.75 -9.02
CA GLY A 37 7.41 -1.37 -9.52
C GLY A 37 6.20 -0.48 -9.19
N LEU A 38 5.49 -0.76 -8.09
CA LEU A 38 4.41 0.09 -7.60
C LEU A 38 4.97 1.27 -6.79
N ASP A 39 4.43 2.46 -7.01
CA ASP A 39 4.80 3.67 -6.30
C ASP A 39 4.16 3.76 -4.91
N PHE A 40 2.99 3.15 -4.73
CA PHE A 40 2.28 3.13 -3.45
C PHE A 40 1.31 1.96 -3.30
N LEU A 41 0.98 1.66 -2.05
CA LEU A 41 -0.02 0.67 -1.66
C LEU A 41 -1.00 1.30 -0.67
N MET A 42 -2.26 0.87 -0.71
CA MET A 42 -3.26 1.22 0.30
C MET A 42 -4.07 -0.02 0.71
N PHE A 43 -4.19 -0.20 2.02
CA PHE A 43 -4.82 -1.36 2.65
C PHE A 43 -6.26 -1.04 3.03
N SER A 44 -7.14 -2.02 2.88
CA SER A 44 -8.58 -1.94 3.11
C SER A 44 -9.06 -3.13 3.95
N ASP A 45 -8.30 -3.50 4.98
CA ASP A 45 -8.65 -4.58 5.90
C ASP A 45 -10.04 -4.39 6.52
N HIS A 46 -10.76 -5.50 6.74
CA HIS A 46 -12.16 -5.46 7.18
C HIS A 46 -12.35 -4.73 8.52
N LEU A 47 -12.96 -3.55 8.45
CA LEU A 47 -13.45 -2.77 9.59
C LEU A 47 -12.41 -2.57 10.71
N THR A 48 -11.13 -2.49 10.35
CA THR A 48 -10.04 -2.38 11.32
C THR A 48 -9.08 -1.25 10.97
N LEU A 49 -8.57 -0.61 12.02
CA LEU A 49 -7.45 0.33 11.96
C LEU A 49 -6.28 -0.19 12.82
N ALA A 50 -6.26 -1.49 13.13
CA ALA A 50 -5.17 -2.11 13.86
C ALA A 50 -3.80 -1.87 13.20
N PRO A 51 -3.64 -2.00 11.86
CA PRO A 51 -2.38 -1.66 11.19
C PRO A 51 -1.87 -0.24 11.47
N LEU A 52 -2.79 0.74 11.46
CA LEU A 52 -2.49 2.14 11.74
C LEU A 52 -2.08 2.35 13.20
N ARG A 53 -2.72 1.66 14.14
CA ARG A 53 -2.37 1.73 15.57
C ARG A 53 -1.01 1.08 15.86
N ASP A 54 -0.63 0.10 15.05
CA ASP A 54 0.67 -0.56 15.10
C ASP A 54 1.77 0.21 14.36
N GLY A 55 1.45 1.37 13.75
CA GLY A 55 2.40 2.26 13.10
C GLY A 55 3.00 1.67 11.82
N LEU A 56 2.19 0.96 11.04
CA LEU A 56 2.58 0.34 9.77
C LEU A 56 2.40 1.26 8.56
N GLU A 57 1.76 2.41 8.72
CA GLU A 57 1.78 3.49 7.71
C GLU A 57 3.19 4.07 7.60
N ARG A 58 3.86 3.85 6.47
CA ARG A 58 5.26 4.25 6.29
C ARG A 58 5.55 4.65 4.86
N TYR A 59 6.58 5.49 4.71
CA TYR A 59 7.30 5.64 3.45
C TYR A 59 8.33 4.52 3.34
N HIS A 60 8.27 3.77 2.25
CA HIS A 60 9.28 2.80 1.87
C HIS A 60 10.00 3.38 0.67
N GLY A 61 11.28 3.69 0.80
CA GLY A 61 12.14 4.24 -0.26
C GLY A 61 13.60 4.03 0.05
#